data_AF-A0A6I6IQ88-F1
#
_entry.id   AF-A0A6I6IQ88-F1
#
_cell.length_a   1.000
_cell.length_b   1.000
_cell.length_c   1.000
_cell.angle_alpha   90.00
_cell.angle_beta   90.00
_cell.angle_gamma   90.00
#
_symmetry.space_group_name_H-M   'P 1'
#
loop_
_entity.id
_entity.type
_entity.pdbx_description
1 polymer ?
#
loop_
_entity_poly.entity_id
_entity_poly.type
_entity_poly.pdbx_seq_one_letter_code
_entity_poly.pdbx_strand_id
1 'polypeptide(L)'
;MADHSRKETGKGEHSTLSETDRNAAIDRLYDVALDPARYEALLDHWETAIRPLREHADFEAPRLLDDPLIAGHFDRASAFLDRVDTSTKVDEIESILAPFDRVAAFVMDAEQSMRAVNDAARTHLGLKTGARLSDLPINPEDIEAVRRTLRSVLSDSPENTAILRVRSAQKGQFTVLRLQLCATADGQKLVLAASNEVGWPEGFRDILRQAFGLTAAEADVVRALVECGSLAEIAEQRSRSLDTIRAQVKSILSKTETHSQVELVRLALSMMDIMSLTLNAAPGPRVVSRGYGKLEEREFKSLVSADGRRHDYLVLGEPTGTPLLFLPLDYGLVRWPAPAEADAARRGIRIIVPVRPGYGLSDPVQKNDDYDRALLADIFAVLDAERVKRCPVISLGGDSYYGFQLALQHPDRISALIGCAGVLPLTRREQFERMEKWHRFILAGAKYTPHLLPFMVKAGFLLARKIGKRGFVHAVYGQCPADVETFENPDVFEAMVTGSEVALSEDHIAHAAFSMQILGRQRTDWSEDLDKLKGRLPVIFMNGLQDPQIPEATLRDFQRDHAWIDYREYDDAGQLVFFRHWRDALECVTPFLGN
;
A
#
# COMPACT_ATOMS: atom_id res chain seq x y z
N MET A 1 32.72 62.17 -17.20
CA MET A 1 31.44 62.14 -16.46
C MET A 1 30.39 61.54 -17.38
N ALA A 2 30.25 60.23 -17.32
CA ALA A 2 29.22 59.48 -18.03
C ALA A 2 28.28 58.93 -16.96
N ASP A 3 27.02 59.35 -17.02
CA ASP A 3 26.01 59.05 -16.02
C ASP A 3 25.38 57.67 -16.30
N HIS A 4 25.40 56.80 -15.30
CA HIS A 4 24.94 55.42 -15.37
C HIS A 4 23.45 55.35 -15.06
N SER A 5 22.62 55.31 -16.11
CA SER A 5 21.23 54.84 -15.98
C SER A 5 21.24 53.32 -15.80
N ARG A 6 21.09 52.86 -14.55
CA ARG A 6 20.77 51.47 -14.21
C ARG A 6 19.35 51.18 -14.69
N LYS A 7 19.23 50.34 -15.72
CA LYS A 7 18.01 49.57 -15.99
C LYS A 7 17.75 48.66 -14.79
N GLU A 8 16.72 48.97 -14.01
CA GLU A 8 16.08 47.99 -13.14
C GLU A 8 15.43 46.92 -14.02
N THR A 9 16.08 45.76 -14.07
CA THR A 9 15.46 44.52 -14.54
C THR A 9 14.36 44.14 -13.56
N GLY A 10 13.11 44.23 -14.00
CA GLY A 10 11.95 43.77 -13.24
C GLY A 10 12.15 42.34 -12.76
N LYS A 11 12.10 42.15 -11.44
CA LYS A 11 11.83 40.83 -10.84
C LYS A 11 10.44 40.41 -11.30
N GLY A 12 10.32 39.24 -11.90
CA GLY A 12 9.02 38.67 -12.28
C GLY A 12 8.11 38.64 -11.06
N GLU A 13 6.95 39.28 -11.14
CA GLU A 13 5.89 39.14 -10.16
C GLU A 13 5.44 37.67 -10.16
N HIS A 14 5.72 36.95 -9.07
CA HIS A 14 5.13 35.63 -8.87
C HIS A 14 3.61 35.81 -8.77
N SER A 15 2.87 35.30 -9.75
CA SER A 15 1.40 35.31 -9.77
C SER A 15 0.87 34.56 -8.54
N THR A 16 0.39 35.32 -7.55
CA THR A 16 -0.10 34.81 -6.26
C THR A 16 -1.56 35.20 -6.03
N LEU A 17 -2.23 34.56 -5.07
CA LEU A 17 -3.61 34.88 -4.69
C LEU A 17 -3.72 36.31 -4.13
N SER A 18 -4.90 36.92 -4.31
CA SER A 18 -5.26 38.13 -3.58
C SER A 18 -5.19 37.88 -2.06
N GLU A 19 -4.98 38.92 -1.25
CA GLU A 19 -4.93 38.76 0.21
C GLU A 19 -6.24 38.18 0.77
N THR A 20 -7.38 38.60 0.21
CA THR A 20 -8.70 38.08 0.57
C THR A 20 -8.83 36.60 0.24
N ASP A 21 -8.47 36.20 -0.99
CA ASP A 21 -8.59 34.80 -1.42
C ASP A 21 -7.62 33.88 -0.69
N ARG A 22 -6.41 34.38 -0.38
CA ARG A 22 -5.40 33.66 0.39
C ARG A 22 -5.88 33.37 1.81
N ASN A 23 -6.39 34.37 2.52
CA ASN A 23 -6.90 34.19 3.88
C ASN A 23 -8.10 33.22 3.88
N ALA A 24 -9.02 33.40 2.93
CA ALA A 24 -10.18 32.53 2.76
C ALA A 24 -9.81 31.07 2.42
N ALA A 25 -8.73 30.84 1.66
CA ALA A 25 -8.20 29.51 1.37
C ALA A 25 -7.53 28.88 2.60
N ILE A 26 -6.77 29.66 3.36
CA ILE A 26 -6.13 29.21 4.61
C ILE A 26 -7.17 28.82 5.67
N ASP A 27 -8.24 29.59 5.83
CA ASP A 27 -9.31 29.28 6.78
C ASP A 27 -9.99 27.95 6.41
N ARG A 28 -10.37 27.80 5.12
CA ARG A 28 -11.00 26.57 4.61
C ARG A 28 -10.07 25.36 4.68
N LEU A 29 -8.77 25.56 4.51
CA LEU A 29 -7.75 24.52 4.65
C LEU A 29 -7.75 23.93 6.06
N TYR A 30 -7.77 24.77 7.10
CA TYR A 30 -7.84 24.30 8.49
C TYR A 30 -9.20 23.70 8.83
N ASP A 31 -10.28 24.24 8.29
CA ASP A 31 -11.61 23.67 8.38
C ASP A 31 -11.67 22.23 7.85
N VAL A 32 -11.02 21.96 6.71
CA VAL A 32 -10.89 20.61 6.15
C VAL A 32 -10.04 19.71 7.03
N ALA A 33 -8.96 20.24 7.62
CA ALA A 33 -8.12 19.49 8.54
C ALA A 33 -8.87 19.05 9.81
N LEU A 34 -9.87 19.82 10.23
CA LEU A 34 -10.75 19.51 11.36
C LEU A 34 -11.95 18.64 10.95
N ASP A 35 -12.51 18.90 9.78
CA ASP A 35 -13.67 18.20 9.23
C ASP A 35 -13.52 17.98 7.71
N PRO A 36 -13.12 16.76 7.29
CA PRO A 36 -12.98 16.42 5.87
C PRO A 36 -14.26 16.65 5.04
N ALA A 37 -15.46 16.71 5.64
CA ALA A 37 -16.69 16.98 4.92
C ALA A 37 -16.75 18.40 4.32
N ARG A 38 -15.89 19.32 4.80
CA ARG A 38 -15.78 20.69 4.26
C ARG A 38 -14.92 20.77 2.99
N TYR A 39 -14.40 19.65 2.50
CA TYR A 39 -13.48 19.62 1.36
C TYR A 39 -14.09 20.21 0.09
N GLU A 40 -15.38 19.98 -0.17
CA GLU A 40 -16.05 20.55 -1.33
C GLU A 40 -16.09 22.09 -1.28
N ALA A 41 -16.26 22.67 -0.08
CA ALA A 41 -16.23 24.13 0.07
C ALA A 41 -14.83 24.73 -0.15
N LEU A 42 -13.77 23.99 0.19
CA LEU A 42 -12.40 24.36 -0.17
C LEU A 42 -12.21 24.29 -1.68
N LEU A 43 -12.65 23.20 -2.31
CA LEU A 43 -12.57 22.98 -3.75
C LEU A 43 -13.24 24.10 -4.55
N ASP A 44 -14.47 24.47 -4.22
CA ASP A 44 -15.23 25.50 -4.94
C ASP A 44 -14.56 26.89 -4.82
N HIS A 45 -14.04 27.24 -3.63
CA HIS A 45 -13.29 28.47 -3.43
C HIS A 45 -11.96 28.45 -4.19
N TRP A 46 -11.25 27.32 -4.14
CA TRP A 46 -9.95 27.13 -4.78
C TRP A 46 -10.04 27.27 -6.30
N GLU A 47 -11.03 26.65 -6.92
CA GLU A 47 -11.27 26.77 -8.36
C GLU A 47 -11.58 28.22 -8.77
N THR A 48 -12.37 28.93 -7.97
CA THR A 48 -12.67 30.34 -8.21
C THR A 48 -11.41 31.21 -8.13
N ALA A 49 -10.56 30.96 -7.14
CA ALA A 49 -9.38 31.75 -6.86
C ALA A 49 -8.20 31.49 -7.82
N ILE A 50 -8.01 30.24 -8.25
CA ILE A 50 -6.89 29.84 -9.12
C ILE A 50 -7.16 30.09 -10.59
N ARG A 51 -8.41 30.02 -11.04
CA ARG A 51 -8.75 30.14 -12.47
C ARG A 51 -8.12 31.36 -13.17
N PRO A 52 -8.20 32.60 -12.62
CA PRO A 52 -7.57 33.75 -13.25
C PRO A 52 -6.05 33.61 -13.38
N LEU A 53 -5.40 32.94 -12.42
CA LEU A 53 -3.96 32.71 -12.44
C LEU A 53 -3.59 31.69 -13.53
N ARG A 54 -4.40 30.63 -13.73
CA ARG A 54 -4.18 29.65 -14.81
C ARG A 54 -4.31 30.29 -16.19
N GLU A 55 -5.24 31.23 -16.38
CA GLU A 55 -5.44 31.96 -17.63
C GLU A 55 -4.21 32.79 -18.05
N HIS A 56 -3.36 33.20 -17.10
CA HIS A 56 -2.18 34.02 -17.37
C HIS A 56 -0.86 33.23 -17.23
N ALA A 57 -0.89 31.99 -16.75
CA ALA A 57 0.29 31.16 -16.53
C ALA A 57 0.88 30.61 -17.84
N ASP A 58 2.21 30.55 -17.95
CA ASP A 58 2.87 29.78 -19.01
C ASP A 58 2.44 28.30 -18.91
N PHE A 59 1.93 27.74 -20.02
CA PHE A 59 1.44 26.37 -20.06
C PHE A 59 2.56 25.32 -20.07
N GLU A 60 3.75 25.68 -20.54
CA GLU A 60 4.91 24.79 -20.63
C GLU A 60 5.68 24.71 -19.31
N ALA A 61 5.72 25.81 -18.54
CA ALA A 61 6.34 25.86 -17.22
C ALA A 61 5.43 26.48 -16.14
N PRO A 62 4.20 25.96 -15.93
CA PRO A 62 3.29 26.54 -14.97
C PRO A 62 3.75 26.22 -13.54
N ARG A 63 4.14 27.26 -12.80
CA ARG A 63 4.28 27.19 -11.35
C ARG A 63 3.54 28.36 -10.72
N LEU A 64 2.42 28.05 -10.09
CA LEU A 64 1.58 29.00 -9.38
C LEU A 64 1.68 28.77 -7.88
N LEU A 65 1.48 29.83 -7.09
CA LEU A 65 1.40 29.77 -5.63
C LEU A 65 2.63 29.15 -4.94
N ASP A 66 3.82 29.35 -5.50
CA ASP A 66 5.12 29.02 -4.88
C ASP A 66 5.48 30.07 -3.80
N ASP A 67 4.50 30.39 -2.94
CA ASP A 67 4.63 31.31 -1.81
C ASP A 67 4.91 30.48 -0.53
N PRO A 68 6.06 30.68 0.13
CA PRO A 68 6.41 29.99 1.37
C PRO A 68 5.35 30.09 2.47
N LEU A 69 4.56 31.17 2.49
CA LEU A 69 3.52 31.38 3.48
C LEU A 69 2.36 30.38 3.27
N ILE A 70 1.85 30.25 2.05
CA ILE A 70 0.79 29.29 1.71
C ILE A 70 1.29 27.87 1.89
N ALA A 71 2.48 27.55 1.38
CA ALA A 71 3.08 26.22 1.53
C ALA A 71 3.18 25.80 3.02
N GLY A 72 3.65 26.70 3.89
CA GLY A 72 3.74 26.44 5.33
C GLY A 72 2.38 26.21 6.01
N HIS A 73 1.29 26.77 5.50
CA HIS A 73 -0.06 26.46 6.01
C HIS A 73 -0.51 25.06 5.60
N PHE A 74 -0.23 24.64 4.36
CA PHE A 74 -0.51 23.29 3.87
C PHE A 74 0.27 22.22 4.64
N ASP A 75 1.56 22.46 4.90
CA ASP A 75 2.38 21.55 5.72
C ASP A 75 1.80 21.38 7.13
N ARG A 76 1.41 22.50 7.78
CA ARG A 76 0.77 22.46 9.10
C ARG A 76 -0.58 21.73 9.07
N ALA A 77 -1.42 22.01 8.07
CA ALA A 77 -2.72 21.36 7.92
C ALA A 77 -2.57 19.85 7.65
N SER A 78 -1.57 19.45 6.87
CA SER A 78 -1.23 18.04 6.63
C SER A 78 -0.89 17.33 7.95
N ALA A 79 -0.09 17.97 8.82
CA ALA A 79 0.23 17.42 10.13
C ALA A 79 -0.99 17.26 11.05
N PHE A 80 -2.07 18.03 10.84
CA PHE A 80 -3.34 17.80 11.54
C PHE A 80 -4.09 16.59 10.99
N LEU A 81 -4.12 16.41 9.67
CA LEU A 81 -4.70 15.21 9.05
C LEU A 81 -3.96 13.94 9.49
N ASP A 82 -2.63 14.00 9.61
CA ASP A 82 -1.82 12.90 10.16
C ASP A 82 -2.28 12.52 11.59
N ARG A 83 -2.74 13.49 12.38
CA ARG A 83 -3.27 13.26 13.74
C ARG A 83 -4.71 12.77 13.75
N VAL A 84 -5.55 13.13 12.77
CA VAL A 84 -6.92 12.59 12.67
C VAL A 84 -6.87 11.12 12.21
N ASP A 85 -5.93 10.77 11.33
CA ASP A 85 -5.61 9.39 10.93
C ASP A 85 -5.04 8.57 12.10
N THR A 86 -4.70 9.21 13.23
CA THR A 86 -4.25 8.52 14.44
C THR A 86 -5.37 8.11 15.39
N SER A 87 -6.66 8.24 15.09
CA SER A 87 -7.69 7.49 15.85
C SER A 87 -7.55 5.96 15.68
N THR A 88 -6.74 5.54 14.70
CA THR A 88 -6.18 4.20 14.39
C THR A 88 -4.95 3.85 15.25
N LYS A 89 -4.56 4.67 16.24
CA LYS A 89 -3.36 4.51 17.11
C LYS A 89 -3.26 3.22 17.92
N VAL A 90 -4.35 2.45 18.04
CA VAL A 90 -4.30 1.15 18.70
C VAL A 90 -3.35 0.22 17.93
N ASP A 91 -3.29 0.34 16.59
CA ASP A 91 -2.45 -0.48 15.73
C ASP A 91 -0.98 -0.04 15.71
N GLU A 92 -0.68 1.24 15.93
CA GLU A 92 0.69 1.74 15.97
C GLU A 92 1.49 1.11 17.14
N ILE A 93 0.87 1.01 18.33
CA ILE A 93 1.51 0.40 19.49
C ILE A 93 1.70 -1.11 19.27
N GLU A 94 0.78 -1.77 18.55
CA GLU A 94 0.93 -3.17 18.15
C GLU A 94 2.02 -3.36 17.08
N SER A 95 2.19 -2.41 16.15
CA SER A 95 3.24 -2.44 15.12
C SER A 95 4.65 -2.42 15.69
N ILE A 96 4.85 -1.78 16.87
CA ILE A 96 6.14 -1.79 17.60
C ILE A 96 6.57 -3.22 17.97
N LEU A 97 5.61 -4.14 18.12
CA LEU A 97 5.85 -5.53 18.47
C LEU A 97 6.07 -6.45 17.27
N ALA A 98 5.71 -6.02 16.05
CA ALA A 98 5.84 -6.83 14.83
C ALA A 98 7.28 -7.34 14.55
N PRO A 99 8.37 -6.62 14.90
CA PRO A 99 9.72 -7.18 14.76
C PRO A 99 10.06 -8.29 15.76
N PHE A 100 9.22 -8.55 16.77
CA PHE A 100 9.52 -9.39 17.93
C PHE A 100 8.74 -10.70 17.97
N ASP A 101 8.27 -11.23 16.85
CA ASP A 101 7.47 -12.46 16.78
C ASP A 101 8.13 -13.69 17.42
N ARG A 102 9.46 -13.68 17.55
CA ARG A 102 10.27 -14.81 18.05
C ARG A 102 10.53 -14.78 19.54
N VAL A 103 10.26 -13.67 20.22
CA VAL A 103 10.52 -13.52 21.66
C VAL A 103 9.35 -12.87 22.36
N ALA A 104 9.17 -13.13 23.65
CA ALA A 104 8.13 -12.45 24.41
C ALA A 104 8.42 -10.95 24.47
N ALA A 105 7.54 -10.14 23.87
CA ALA A 105 7.66 -8.69 23.83
C ALA A 105 6.34 -7.98 24.14
N PHE A 106 6.45 -6.82 24.78
CA PHE A 106 5.32 -6.00 25.20
C PHE A 106 5.72 -4.53 25.31
N VAL A 107 4.75 -3.63 25.18
CA VAL A 107 4.96 -2.17 25.28
C VAL A 107 4.31 -1.65 26.56
N MET A 108 5.03 -0.83 27.32
CA MET A 108 4.56 -0.20 28.56
C MET A 108 4.53 1.32 28.47
N ASP A 109 3.57 1.94 29.17
CA ASP A 109 3.55 3.38 29.41
C ASP A 109 4.22 3.78 30.74
N ALA A 110 4.26 5.09 31.02
CA ALA A 110 4.84 5.64 32.24
C ALA A 110 4.08 5.20 33.51
N GLU A 111 2.79 4.88 33.36
CA GLU A 111 1.90 4.37 34.39
C GLU A 111 2.08 2.86 34.66
N GLN A 112 3.07 2.21 34.05
CA GLN A 112 3.37 0.78 34.19
C GLN A 112 2.25 -0.13 33.66
N SER A 113 1.44 0.37 32.74
CA SER A 113 0.38 -0.37 32.08
C SER A 113 0.88 -0.94 30.74
N MET A 114 0.56 -2.20 30.48
CA MET A 114 0.85 -2.86 29.22
C MET A 114 -0.10 -2.34 28.15
N ARG A 115 0.43 -1.64 27.14
CA ARG A 115 -0.34 -1.05 26.05
C ARG A 115 -0.51 -1.97 24.85
N ALA A 116 0.47 -2.84 24.62
CA ALA A 116 0.38 -3.93 23.66
C ALA A 116 1.23 -5.11 24.16
N VAL A 117 0.86 -6.32 23.74
CA VAL A 117 1.53 -7.58 24.10
C VAL A 117 1.51 -8.48 22.87
N ASN A 118 2.62 -9.15 22.55
CA ASN A 118 2.66 -10.09 21.42
C ASN A 118 2.25 -11.52 21.84
N ASP A 119 2.09 -12.43 20.89
CA ASP A 119 1.62 -13.80 21.17
C ASP A 119 2.59 -14.61 22.05
N ALA A 120 3.90 -14.41 21.88
CA ALA A 120 4.90 -15.04 22.73
C ALA A 120 4.78 -14.57 24.19
N ALA A 121 4.54 -13.28 24.43
CA ALA A 121 4.32 -12.75 25.77
C ALA A 121 2.97 -13.17 26.36
N ARG A 122 1.92 -13.30 25.55
CA ARG A 122 0.63 -13.89 25.99
C ARG A 122 0.82 -15.33 26.45
N THR A 123 1.56 -16.13 25.68
CA THR A 123 1.69 -17.57 25.89
C THR A 123 2.69 -17.92 27.00
N HIS A 124 3.86 -17.29 27.00
CA HIS A 124 4.96 -17.65 27.90
C HIS A 124 4.96 -16.83 29.19
N LEU A 125 4.53 -15.57 29.12
CA LEU A 125 4.49 -14.68 30.29
C LEU A 125 3.07 -14.52 30.87
N GLY A 126 2.03 -15.02 30.20
CA GLY A 126 0.64 -14.92 30.66
C GLY A 126 0.10 -13.48 30.65
N LEU A 127 0.73 -12.59 29.88
CA LEU A 127 0.39 -11.17 29.86
C LEU A 127 -0.77 -10.87 28.92
N LYS A 128 -1.48 -9.77 29.18
CA LYS A 128 -2.58 -9.25 28.35
C LYS A 128 -2.51 -7.73 28.26
N THR A 129 -3.12 -7.17 27.24
CA THR A 129 -3.28 -5.71 27.12
C THR A 129 -4.04 -5.18 28.35
N GLY A 130 -3.52 -4.11 28.95
CA GLY A 130 -4.00 -3.54 30.21
C GLY A 130 -3.48 -4.21 31.50
N ALA A 131 -2.65 -5.26 31.41
CA ALA A 131 -1.93 -5.80 32.58
C ALA A 131 -0.96 -4.75 33.15
N ARG A 132 -0.54 -4.93 34.40
CA ARG A 132 0.44 -4.06 35.08
C ARG A 132 1.82 -4.70 35.11
N LEU A 133 2.86 -3.90 35.31
CA LEU A 133 4.23 -4.40 35.55
C LEU A 133 4.31 -5.42 36.71
N SER A 134 3.43 -5.30 37.71
CA SER A 134 3.32 -6.26 38.81
C SER A 134 2.87 -7.66 38.40
N ASP A 135 2.25 -7.79 37.23
CA ASP A 135 1.69 -9.05 36.73
C ASP A 135 2.74 -9.88 35.96
N LEU A 136 3.96 -9.35 35.77
CA LEU A 136 5.07 -10.10 35.19
C LEU A 136 5.44 -11.30 36.08
N PRO A 137 5.64 -12.50 35.51
CA PRO A 137 6.00 -13.71 36.26
C PRO A 137 7.50 -13.73 36.64
N ILE A 138 7.96 -12.67 37.29
CA ILE A 138 9.33 -12.51 37.81
C ILE A 138 9.31 -12.30 39.33
N ASN A 139 10.45 -12.47 39.98
CA ASN A 139 10.55 -12.29 41.42
C ASN A 139 10.18 -10.86 41.86
N PRO A 140 9.50 -10.68 43.00
CA PRO A 140 9.07 -9.35 43.49
C PRO A 140 10.21 -8.34 43.65
N GLU A 141 11.40 -8.80 44.04
CA GLU A 141 12.59 -7.95 44.19
C GLU A 141 13.08 -7.41 42.82
N ASP A 142 12.92 -8.20 41.75
CA ASP A 142 13.29 -7.82 40.39
C ASP A 142 12.25 -6.88 39.76
N ILE A 143 10.98 -6.95 40.18
CA ILE A 143 9.93 -6.00 39.73
C ILE A 143 10.32 -4.56 40.08
N GLU A 144 10.86 -4.32 41.28
CA GLU A 144 11.30 -2.98 41.67
C GLU A 144 12.53 -2.52 40.88
N ALA A 145 13.43 -3.44 40.51
CA ALA A 145 14.55 -3.15 39.62
C ALA A 145 14.05 -2.74 38.22
N VAL A 146 13.11 -3.49 37.63
CA VAL A 146 12.49 -3.16 36.34
C VAL A 146 11.77 -1.81 36.41
N ARG A 147 11.04 -1.53 37.50
CA ARG A 147 10.34 -0.26 37.72
C ARG A 147 11.29 0.93 37.80
N ARG A 148 12.45 0.77 38.44
CA ARG A 148 13.48 1.82 38.54
C ARG A 148 14.09 2.10 37.17
N THR A 149 14.40 1.05 36.42
CA THR A 149 14.97 1.16 35.08
C THR A 149 13.97 1.73 34.07
N LEU A 150 12.69 1.33 34.15
CA LEU A 150 11.61 1.93 33.35
C LEU A 150 11.57 3.46 33.53
N ARG A 151 11.58 3.92 34.79
CA ARG A 151 11.64 5.36 35.12
C ARG A 151 12.91 6.03 34.58
N SER A 152 14.05 5.35 34.65
CA SER A 152 15.32 5.85 34.13
C SER A 152 15.33 5.97 32.59
N VAL A 153 14.81 4.97 31.88
CA VAL A 153 14.73 4.94 30.41
C VAL A 153 13.73 5.97 29.88
N LEU A 154 12.67 6.28 30.65
CA LEU A 154 11.71 7.33 30.31
C LEU A 154 12.22 8.76 30.60
N SER A 155 13.17 8.91 31.54
CA SER A 155 13.84 10.20 31.79
C SER A 155 14.81 10.55 30.66
N ASP A 156 15.12 11.84 30.43
CA ASP A 156 16.05 12.31 29.38
C ASP A 156 17.52 11.94 29.69
N SER A 157 17.78 10.66 29.91
CA SER A 157 19.10 10.07 30.05
C SER A 157 19.67 9.76 28.65
N PRO A 158 20.99 9.90 28.42
CA PRO A 158 21.59 9.58 27.13
C PRO A 158 21.48 8.09 26.75
N GLU A 159 21.15 7.20 27.70
CA GLU A 159 20.97 5.77 27.47
C GLU A 159 19.48 5.41 27.29
N ASN A 160 19.02 5.35 26.03
CA ASN A 160 17.66 4.98 25.64
C ASN A 160 17.38 3.47 25.69
N THR A 161 18.27 2.67 26.28
CA THR A 161 18.16 1.21 26.35
C THR A 161 18.80 0.73 27.64
N ALA A 162 18.18 -0.26 28.28
CA ALA A 162 18.73 -0.93 29.44
C ALA A 162 18.52 -2.44 29.32
N ILE A 163 19.47 -3.22 29.83
CA ILE A 163 19.38 -4.67 29.88
C ILE A 163 19.36 -5.08 31.35
N LEU A 164 18.31 -5.80 31.73
CA LEU A 164 18.10 -6.31 33.07
C LEU A 164 18.21 -7.82 33.07
N ARG A 165 18.80 -8.34 34.14
CA ARG A 165 18.73 -9.76 34.46
C ARG A 165 17.70 -9.93 35.56
N VAL A 166 16.56 -10.52 35.21
CA VAL A 166 15.44 -10.79 36.13
C VAL A 166 15.34 -12.29 36.37
N ARG A 167 14.84 -12.72 37.54
CA ARG A 167 14.61 -14.14 37.82
C ARG A 167 13.15 -14.49 37.54
N SER A 168 12.95 -15.51 36.70
CA SER A 168 11.62 -16.07 36.44
C SER A 168 11.06 -16.71 37.72
N ALA A 169 9.84 -16.34 38.10
CA ALA A 169 9.15 -16.89 39.27
C ALA A 169 8.73 -18.36 39.05
N GLN A 170 8.56 -18.78 37.79
CA GLN A 170 8.09 -20.12 37.44
C GLN A 170 9.23 -21.13 37.21
N LYS A 171 10.34 -20.69 36.60
CA LYS A 171 11.43 -21.57 36.17
C LYS A 171 12.69 -21.48 37.03
N GLY A 172 12.80 -20.49 37.93
CA GLY A 172 13.99 -20.26 38.76
C GLY A 172 15.26 -19.81 38.00
N GLN A 173 15.18 -19.72 36.68
CA GLN A 173 16.27 -19.30 35.79
C GLN A 173 16.31 -17.77 35.62
N PHE A 174 17.46 -17.27 35.18
CA PHE A 174 17.62 -15.86 34.83
C PHE A 174 17.12 -15.60 33.40
N THR A 175 16.21 -14.65 33.27
CA THR A 175 15.73 -14.09 32.01
C THR A 175 16.41 -12.75 31.79
N VAL A 176 16.83 -12.49 30.55
CA VAL A 176 17.34 -11.18 30.15
C VAL A 176 16.16 -10.39 29.59
N LEU A 177 15.88 -9.24 30.18
CA LEU A 177 14.84 -8.31 29.73
C LEU A 177 15.52 -7.04 29.21
N ARG A 178 15.40 -6.80 27.91
CA ARG A 178 15.84 -5.55 27.29
C ARG A 178 14.68 -4.57 27.32
N LEU A 179 14.90 -3.43 27.96
CA LEU A 179 14.02 -2.27 27.91
C LEU A 179 14.59 -1.26 26.92
N GLN A 180 13.75 -0.75 26.03
CA GLN A 180 14.15 0.26 25.06
C GLN A 180 13.08 1.33 25.01
N LEU A 181 13.50 2.59 25.09
CA LEU A 181 12.63 3.72 24.83
C LEU A 181 12.17 3.65 23.37
N CYS A 182 10.87 3.59 23.18
CA CYS A 182 10.24 3.82 21.90
C CYS A 182 9.40 5.10 22.00
N ALA A 183 9.32 5.83 20.90
CA ALA A 183 8.39 6.92 20.78
C ALA A 183 7.40 6.53 19.68
N THR A 184 6.12 6.70 19.96
CA THR A 184 5.10 6.75 18.91
C THR A 184 5.31 8.01 18.06
N ALA A 185 4.69 8.06 16.89
CA ALA A 185 4.77 9.17 15.95
C ALA A 185 4.28 10.51 16.57
N ASP A 186 3.46 10.46 17.62
CA ASP A 186 3.01 11.63 18.38
C ASP A 186 3.93 12.05 19.53
N GLY A 187 5.09 11.40 19.69
CA GLY A 187 6.08 11.72 20.70
C GLY A 187 5.77 11.18 22.10
N GLN A 188 4.75 10.32 22.26
CA GLN A 188 4.53 9.62 23.51
C GLN A 188 5.70 8.66 23.76
N LYS A 189 6.40 8.87 24.88
CA LYS A 189 7.46 7.98 25.34
C LYS A 189 6.84 6.70 25.90
N LEU A 190 7.10 5.59 25.24
CA LEU A 190 6.75 4.24 25.65
C LEU A 190 8.03 3.44 25.88
N VAL A 191 7.93 2.31 26.56
CA VAL A 191 9.04 1.38 26.72
C VAL A 191 8.67 0.03 26.18
N LEU A 192 9.37 -0.36 25.13
CA LEU A 192 9.37 -1.72 24.62
C LEU A 192 10.21 -2.59 25.55
N ALA A 193 9.64 -3.71 25.97
CA ALA A 193 10.34 -4.75 26.69
C ALA A 193 10.36 -6.02 25.84
N ALA A 194 11.55 -6.60 25.64
CA ALA A 194 11.73 -7.88 24.95
C ALA A 194 12.56 -8.83 25.84
N SER A 195 12.08 -10.06 26.00
CA SER A 195 12.78 -11.11 26.75
C SER A 195 13.63 -12.00 25.84
N ASN A 196 14.50 -12.82 26.41
CA ASN A 196 15.25 -13.85 25.69
C ASN A 196 14.52 -15.21 25.58
N GLU A 197 13.24 -15.28 25.96
CA GLU A 197 12.46 -16.51 25.82
C GLU A 197 12.09 -16.71 24.35
N VAL A 198 12.62 -17.77 23.73
CA VAL A 198 12.40 -18.09 22.33
C VAL A 198 11.03 -18.74 22.15
N GLY A 199 10.19 -18.16 21.29
CA GLY A 199 8.93 -18.74 20.86
C GLY A 199 9.18 -19.94 19.94
N TRP A 200 8.61 -21.09 20.30
CA TRP A 200 8.69 -22.31 19.47
C TRP A 200 7.58 -22.27 18.40
N PRO A 201 7.91 -22.17 17.10
CA PRO A 201 6.88 -21.99 16.08
C PRO A 201 5.95 -23.21 15.96
N GLU A 202 4.68 -22.96 15.61
CA GLU A 202 3.71 -24.02 15.38
C GLU A 202 4.16 -24.94 14.22
N GLY A 203 4.01 -26.26 14.39
CA GLY A 203 4.45 -27.25 13.39
C GLY A 203 5.97 -27.55 13.33
N PHE A 204 6.83 -26.77 14.00
CA PHE A 204 8.30 -26.99 13.96
C PHE A 204 8.71 -28.39 14.45
N ARG A 205 7.98 -28.93 15.43
CA ARG A 205 8.19 -30.27 15.97
C ARG A 205 8.11 -31.34 14.87
N ASP A 206 7.11 -31.25 13.99
CA ASP A 206 6.90 -32.25 12.94
C ASP A 206 7.91 -32.10 11.81
N ILE A 207 8.38 -30.88 11.56
CA ILE A 207 9.44 -30.61 10.58
C ILE A 207 10.77 -31.22 11.04
N LEU A 208 11.16 -31.05 12.31
CA LEU A 208 12.36 -31.71 12.86
C LEU A 208 12.28 -33.24 12.73
N ARG A 209 11.09 -33.81 12.93
CA ARG A 209 10.87 -35.25 12.78
C ARG A 209 11.00 -35.71 11.34
N GLN A 210 10.42 -34.97 10.39
CA GLN A 210 10.49 -35.30 8.97
C GLN A 210 11.90 -35.12 8.41
N ALA A 211 12.58 -34.03 8.76
CA ALA A 211 13.90 -33.69 8.23
C ALA A 211 15.00 -34.68 8.68
N PHE A 212 14.97 -35.13 9.94
CA PHE A 212 16.04 -35.96 10.52
C PHE A 212 15.58 -37.35 11.00
N GLY A 213 14.33 -37.75 10.71
CA GLY A 213 13.81 -39.03 11.18
C GLY A 213 13.73 -39.16 12.72
N LEU A 214 13.47 -38.04 13.40
CA LEU A 214 13.31 -38.04 14.86
C LEU A 214 11.96 -38.63 15.27
N THR A 215 11.95 -39.35 16.39
CA THR A 215 10.71 -39.74 17.08
C THR A 215 10.10 -38.52 17.79
N ALA A 216 8.82 -38.61 18.15
CA ALA A 216 8.14 -37.57 18.92
C ALA A 216 8.86 -37.29 20.25
N ALA A 217 9.36 -38.33 20.91
CA ALA A 217 10.12 -38.19 22.15
C ALA A 217 11.46 -37.47 21.94
N GLU A 218 12.19 -37.78 20.86
CA GLU A 218 13.45 -37.12 20.52
C GLU A 218 13.25 -35.63 20.17
N ALA A 219 12.21 -35.28 19.40
CA ALA A 219 11.89 -33.88 19.09
C ALA A 219 11.58 -33.05 20.36
N ASP A 220 10.90 -33.65 21.33
CA ASP A 220 10.65 -33.01 22.62
C ASP A 220 11.93 -32.82 23.45
N VAL A 221 12.93 -33.71 23.31
CA VAL A 221 14.25 -33.52 23.95
C VAL A 221 14.98 -32.35 23.29
N VAL A 222 14.95 -32.24 21.96
CA VAL A 222 15.53 -31.10 21.23
C VAL A 222 14.89 -29.79 21.69
N ARG A 223 13.57 -29.75 21.86
CA ARG A 223 12.86 -28.59 22.40
C ARG A 223 13.36 -28.18 23.77
N ALA A 224 13.41 -29.14 24.70
CA ALA A 224 13.85 -28.84 26.06
C ALA A 224 15.32 -28.40 26.13
N LEU A 225 16.18 -28.89 25.22
CA LEU A 225 17.57 -28.43 25.10
C LEU A 225 17.67 -26.99 24.58
N VAL A 226 16.82 -26.58 23.64
CA VAL A 226 16.76 -25.19 23.14
C VAL A 226 16.18 -24.24 24.19
N GLU A 227 15.22 -24.71 25.01
CA GLU A 227 14.69 -23.98 26.18
C GLU A 227 15.68 -23.98 27.38
N CYS A 228 16.96 -24.28 27.15
CA CYS A 228 18.04 -24.29 28.14
C CYS A 228 17.89 -25.29 29.30
N GLY A 229 17.14 -26.38 29.12
CA GLY A 229 17.06 -27.47 30.10
C GLY A 229 18.35 -28.28 30.18
N SER A 230 18.87 -28.50 31.38
CA SER A 230 19.91 -29.49 31.63
C SER A 230 19.38 -30.92 31.46
N LEU A 231 20.25 -31.89 31.17
CA LEU A 231 19.82 -33.28 31.00
C LEU A 231 19.10 -33.85 32.25
N ALA A 232 19.43 -33.34 33.44
CA ALA A 232 18.80 -33.72 34.70
C ALA A 232 17.38 -33.16 34.80
N GLU A 233 17.19 -31.88 34.47
CA GLU A 233 15.86 -31.24 34.44
C GLU A 233 14.97 -31.88 33.37
N ILE A 234 15.52 -32.19 32.18
CA ILE A 234 14.79 -32.89 31.13
C ILE A 234 14.36 -34.29 31.60
N ALA A 235 15.21 -34.99 32.34
CA ALA A 235 14.89 -36.30 32.90
C ALA A 235 13.76 -36.22 33.92
N GLU A 236 13.81 -35.22 34.82
CA GLU A 236 12.78 -34.96 35.82
C GLU A 236 11.44 -34.56 35.19
N GLN A 237 11.44 -33.54 34.30
CA GLN A 237 10.26 -33.04 33.60
C GLN A 237 9.54 -34.15 32.82
N ARG A 238 10.29 -35.13 32.31
CA ARG A 238 9.75 -36.23 31.52
C ARG A 238 9.53 -37.52 32.30
N SER A 239 9.82 -37.53 33.60
CA SER A 239 9.74 -38.71 34.45
C SER A 239 10.53 -39.92 33.86
N ARG A 240 11.78 -39.68 33.46
CA ARG A 240 12.69 -40.68 32.89
C ARG A 240 14.05 -40.67 33.58
N SER A 241 14.83 -41.74 33.43
CA SER A 241 16.20 -41.78 33.97
C SER A 241 17.13 -40.90 33.14
N LEU A 242 18.14 -40.32 33.80
CA LEU A 242 19.19 -39.53 33.15
C LEU A 242 19.89 -40.32 32.03
N ASP A 243 20.09 -41.62 32.23
CA ASP A 243 20.71 -42.49 31.24
C ASP A 243 19.82 -42.70 29.99
N THR A 244 18.49 -42.68 30.16
CA THR A 244 17.55 -42.70 29.03
C THR A 244 17.66 -41.42 28.21
N ILE A 245 17.73 -40.26 28.87
CA ILE A 245 17.90 -38.97 28.17
C ILE A 245 19.26 -38.91 27.46
N ARG A 246 20.34 -39.39 28.08
CA ARG A 246 21.67 -39.48 27.44
C ARG A 246 21.65 -40.37 26.20
N ALA A 247 20.96 -41.52 26.26
CA ALA A 247 20.81 -42.40 25.11
C ALA A 247 20.01 -41.73 23.98
N GLN A 248 18.93 -41.01 24.32
CA GLN A 248 18.16 -40.22 23.35
C GLN A 248 18.99 -39.10 22.72
N VAL A 249 19.77 -38.35 23.50
CA VAL A 249 20.68 -37.33 22.96
C VAL A 249 21.71 -37.94 22.01
N LYS A 250 22.29 -39.10 22.35
CA LYS A 250 23.23 -39.81 21.45
C LYS A 250 22.55 -40.22 20.14
N SER A 251 21.32 -40.72 20.21
CA SER A 251 20.51 -41.04 19.03
C SER A 251 20.26 -39.80 18.17
N ILE A 252 19.87 -38.67 18.79
CA ILE A 252 19.63 -37.40 18.09
C ILE A 252 20.89 -36.88 17.40
N LEU A 253 22.03 -36.85 18.11
CA LEU A 253 23.32 -36.43 17.53
C LEU A 253 23.67 -37.26 16.29
N SER A 254 23.47 -38.57 16.36
CA SER A 254 23.69 -39.46 15.22
C SER A 254 22.72 -39.21 14.06
N LYS A 255 21.44 -38.94 14.32
CA LYS A 255 20.41 -38.71 13.28
C LYS A 255 20.51 -37.34 12.62
N THR A 256 20.98 -36.34 13.36
CA THR A 256 21.16 -34.96 12.90
C THR A 256 22.57 -34.69 12.36
N GLU A 257 23.45 -35.70 12.39
CA GLU A 257 24.86 -35.58 12.03
C GLU A 257 25.60 -34.46 12.77
N THR A 258 25.23 -34.22 14.04
CA THR A 258 25.88 -33.23 14.89
C THR A 258 26.83 -33.90 15.88
N HIS A 259 27.95 -33.24 16.18
CA HIS A 259 29.02 -33.79 17.01
C HIS A 259 28.93 -33.33 18.47
N SER A 260 28.05 -32.39 18.80
CA SER A 260 27.84 -31.89 20.16
C SER A 260 26.43 -31.37 20.40
N GLN A 261 26.03 -31.28 21.68
CA GLN A 261 24.76 -30.65 22.07
C GLN A 261 24.69 -29.18 21.62
N VAL A 262 25.81 -28.46 21.65
CA VAL A 262 25.88 -27.06 21.19
C VAL A 262 25.60 -26.96 19.70
N GLU A 263 26.15 -27.89 18.91
CA GLU A 263 25.91 -27.95 17.46
C GLU A 263 24.46 -28.34 17.14
N LEU A 264 23.88 -29.26 17.91
CA LEU A 264 22.47 -29.61 17.81
C LEU A 264 21.54 -28.42 18.12
N VAL A 265 21.82 -27.68 19.20
CA VAL A 265 21.06 -26.47 19.54
C VAL A 265 21.23 -25.40 18.47
N ARG A 266 22.46 -25.20 17.95
CA ARG A 266 22.71 -24.26 16.85
C ARG A 266 21.95 -24.66 15.59
N LEU A 267 21.94 -25.95 15.23
CA LEU A 267 21.19 -26.49 14.10
C LEU A 267 19.69 -26.25 14.26
N ALA A 268 19.15 -26.57 15.44
CA ALA A 268 17.74 -26.36 15.74
C ALA A 268 17.35 -24.87 15.65
N LEU A 269 18.13 -23.97 16.27
CA LEU A 269 17.91 -22.51 16.17
C LEU A 269 18.06 -22.00 14.74
N SER A 270 19.08 -22.47 13.99
CA SER A 270 19.27 -22.08 12.58
C SER A 270 18.11 -22.56 11.70
N MET A 271 17.57 -23.74 11.97
CA MET A 271 16.39 -24.24 11.27
C MET A 271 15.12 -23.51 11.66
N MET A 272 14.99 -23.09 12.92
CA MET A 272 13.92 -22.15 13.30
C MET A 272 14.07 -20.83 12.55
N ASP A 273 15.29 -20.32 12.39
CA ASP A 273 15.54 -19.09 11.64
C ASP A 273 15.23 -19.24 10.15
N ILE A 274 15.64 -20.35 9.52
CA ILE A 274 15.31 -20.67 8.13
C ILE A 274 13.80 -20.85 7.96
N MET A 275 13.16 -21.54 8.90
CA MET A 275 11.72 -21.73 8.90
C MET A 275 10.99 -20.40 9.12
N SER A 276 11.54 -19.49 9.92
CA SER A 276 10.98 -18.15 10.12
C SER A 276 11.19 -17.25 8.91
N LEU A 277 12.31 -17.40 8.17
CA LEU A 277 12.53 -16.75 6.89
C LEU A 277 11.59 -17.27 5.80
N THR A 278 11.26 -18.57 5.86
CA THR A 278 10.28 -19.21 4.97
C THR A 278 8.84 -19.09 5.45
N LEU A 279 8.59 -18.74 6.72
CA LEU A 279 7.28 -18.38 7.28
C LEU A 279 6.98 -16.89 7.08
N ASN A 280 8.01 -16.04 6.93
CA ASN A 280 7.87 -14.72 6.30
C ASN A 280 7.69 -14.83 4.77
N ALA A 281 7.79 -16.06 4.23
CA ALA A 281 7.35 -16.45 2.89
C ALA A 281 6.23 -17.52 2.94
N ALA A 282 5.62 -17.74 4.11
CA ALA A 282 4.31 -18.36 4.20
C ALA A 282 3.31 -17.21 4.10
N PRO A 283 2.21 -17.39 3.36
CA PRO A 283 1.24 -16.33 3.18
C PRO A 283 0.79 -15.88 4.57
N GLY A 284 0.81 -14.57 4.82
CA GLY A 284 -0.07 -14.00 5.84
C GLY A 284 -1.50 -14.53 5.65
N PRO A 285 -2.43 -14.26 6.58
CA PRO A 285 -3.82 -14.72 6.44
C PRO A 285 -4.27 -14.51 5.00
N ARG A 286 -4.70 -15.58 4.31
CA ARG A 286 -5.05 -15.56 2.89
C ARG A 286 -5.83 -14.29 2.59
N VAL A 287 -5.15 -13.33 1.95
CA VAL A 287 -5.76 -12.04 1.69
C VAL A 287 -6.63 -12.29 0.47
N VAL A 288 -7.93 -12.29 0.71
CA VAL A 288 -8.93 -12.59 -0.30
C VAL A 288 -9.73 -11.33 -0.56
N SER A 289 -9.84 -10.97 -1.83
CA SER A 289 -10.84 -10.01 -2.28
C SER A 289 -12.20 -10.70 -2.23
N ARG A 290 -12.96 -10.45 -1.16
CA ARG A 290 -14.29 -11.05 -0.96
C ARG A 290 -15.35 -10.19 -1.63
N GLY A 291 -16.16 -10.81 -2.48
CA GLY A 291 -17.42 -10.23 -2.91
C GLY A 291 -18.38 -10.11 -1.73
N TYR A 292 -19.27 -9.13 -1.79
CA TYR A 292 -20.37 -8.97 -0.82
C TYR A 292 -21.72 -9.45 -1.39
N GLY A 293 -21.71 -9.99 -2.60
CA GLY A 293 -22.86 -10.43 -3.37
C GLY A 293 -22.51 -11.59 -4.32
N LYS A 294 -22.37 -11.31 -5.61
CA LYS A 294 -22.16 -12.32 -6.66
C LYS A 294 -20.69 -12.54 -7.00
N LEU A 295 -19.78 -11.68 -6.55
CA LEU A 295 -18.36 -11.86 -6.86
C LEU A 295 -17.80 -13.07 -6.11
N GLU A 296 -17.16 -13.95 -6.86
CA GLU A 296 -16.37 -15.03 -6.29
C GLU A 296 -15.16 -14.46 -5.53
N GLU A 297 -14.73 -15.16 -4.48
CA GLU A 297 -13.50 -14.81 -3.77
C GLU A 297 -12.29 -14.98 -4.70
N ARG A 298 -11.40 -13.99 -4.67
CA ARG A 298 -10.13 -14.04 -5.41
C ARG A 298 -8.97 -13.88 -4.44
N GLU A 299 -8.03 -14.83 -4.48
CA GLU A 299 -6.81 -14.80 -3.68
C GLU A 299 -5.84 -13.78 -4.26
N PHE A 300 -5.37 -12.84 -3.42
CA PHE A 300 -4.22 -12.01 -3.78
C PHE A 300 -2.99 -12.91 -3.85
N LYS A 301 -2.33 -12.88 -4.99
CA LYS A 301 -0.99 -13.47 -5.16
C LYS A 301 0.04 -12.39 -4.87
N SER A 302 1.20 -12.81 -4.36
CA SER A 302 2.30 -11.92 -4.02
C SER A 302 3.58 -12.38 -4.68
N LEU A 303 4.40 -11.42 -5.09
CA LEU A 303 5.78 -11.65 -5.49
C LEU A 303 6.68 -10.65 -4.78
N VAL A 304 7.94 -11.02 -4.57
CA VAL A 304 8.97 -10.11 -4.05
C VAL A 304 9.93 -9.82 -5.19
N SER A 305 10.05 -8.55 -5.56
CA SER A 305 10.96 -8.08 -6.61
C SER A 305 12.41 -8.09 -6.14
N ALA A 306 13.35 -7.92 -7.07
CA ALA A 306 14.79 -7.93 -6.79
C ALA A 306 15.23 -6.81 -5.82
N ASP A 307 14.44 -5.75 -5.70
CA ASP A 307 14.64 -4.64 -4.75
C ASP A 307 14.08 -4.94 -3.34
N GLY A 308 13.50 -6.11 -3.14
CA GLY A 308 12.92 -6.56 -1.87
C GLY A 308 11.50 -6.09 -1.60
N ARG A 309 10.88 -5.30 -2.50
CA ARG A 309 9.48 -4.89 -2.36
C ARG A 309 8.54 -6.05 -2.69
N ARG A 310 7.46 -6.17 -1.92
CA ARG A 310 6.32 -7.06 -2.18
C ARG A 310 5.34 -6.39 -3.13
N HIS A 311 4.86 -7.13 -4.13
CA HIS A 311 3.84 -6.70 -5.08
C HIS A 311 2.72 -7.70 -5.13
N ASP A 312 1.50 -7.22 -4.91
CA ASP A 312 0.30 -8.04 -5.02
C ASP A 312 -0.33 -7.93 -6.41
N TYR A 313 -1.06 -8.97 -6.78
CA TYR A 313 -1.86 -8.97 -7.99
C TYR A 313 -2.99 -10.00 -7.86
N LEU A 314 -4.03 -9.83 -8.68
CA LEU A 314 -5.13 -10.78 -8.82
C LEU A 314 -5.06 -11.48 -10.16
N VAL A 315 -5.63 -12.68 -10.19
CA VAL A 315 -5.99 -13.38 -11.43
C VAL A 315 -7.50 -13.57 -11.43
N LEU A 316 -8.18 -12.94 -12.40
CA LEU A 316 -9.61 -13.10 -12.65
C LEU A 316 -9.83 -13.98 -13.88
N GLY A 317 -11.06 -14.47 -14.07
CA GLY A 317 -11.40 -15.35 -15.19
C GLY A 317 -10.85 -16.77 -15.02
N GLU A 318 -10.41 -17.39 -16.12
CA GLU A 318 -9.88 -18.75 -16.13
C GLU A 318 -8.36 -18.75 -15.84
N PRO A 319 -7.88 -19.28 -14.69
CA PRO A 319 -6.46 -19.19 -14.29
C PRO A 319 -5.47 -19.86 -15.23
N THR A 320 -5.93 -20.75 -16.12
CA THR A 320 -5.10 -21.42 -17.13
C THR A 320 -5.34 -20.90 -18.56
N GLY A 321 -6.13 -19.84 -18.68
CA GLY A 321 -6.56 -19.27 -19.95
C GLY A 321 -5.54 -18.39 -20.65
N THR A 322 -5.97 -17.81 -21.79
CA THR A 322 -5.16 -16.88 -22.58
C THR A 322 -4.97 -15.57 -21.82
N PRO A 323 -3.72 -15.09 -21.62
CA PRO A 323 -3.44 -13.94 -20.76
C PRO A 323 -3.95 -12.62 -21.34
N LEU A 324 -4.46 -11.78 -20.46
CA LEU A 324 -4.88 -10.40 -20.67
C LEU A 324 -4.40 -9.58 -19.47
N LEU A 325 -3.67 -8.49 -19.71
CA LEU A 325 -3.30 -7.55 -18.65
C LEU A 325 -4.41 -6.51 -18.48
N PHE A 326 -4.81 -6.25 -17.23
CA PHE A 326 -5.79 -5.21 -16.90
C PHE A 326 -5.19 -4.18 -15.96
N LEU A 327 -5.24 -2.90 -16.35
CA LEU A 327 -4.75 -1.76 -15.57
C LEU A 327 -5.94 -1.02 -14.93
N PRO A 328 -6.07 -1.05 -13.58
CA PRO A 328 -7.35 -0.84 -12.88
C PRO A 328 -7.67 0.62 -12.50
N LEU A 329 -7.06 1.61 -13.15
CA LEU A 329 -7.10 3.04 -12.75
C LEU A 329 -6.44 3.30 -11.39
N ASP A 330 -6.10 4.55 -11.12
CA ASP A 330 -5.50 5.04 -9.88
C ASP A 330 -6.44 4.95 -8.67
N TYR A 331 -7.74 4.71 -8.87
CA TYR A 331 -8.69 4.34 -7.82
C TYR A 331 -8.62 2.87 -7.38
N GLY A 332 -7.75 2.07 -8.02
CA GLY A 332 -7.51 0.68 -7.64
C GLY A 332 -8.73 -0.22 -7.89
N LEU A 333 -9.43 -0.07 -9.02
CA LEU A 333 -10.62 -0.84 -9.35
C LEU A 333 -10.26 -2.26 -9.84
N VAL A 334 -9.66 -3.08 -8.96
CA VAL A 334 -9.03 -4.37 -9.32
C VAL A 334 -10.00 -5.53 -9.59
N ARG A 335 -11.32 -5.28 -9.53
CA ARG A 335 -12.37 -6.28 -9.76
C ARG A 335 -13.26 -5.86 -10.91
N TRP A 336 -13.74 -6.85 -11.67
CA TRP A 336 -14.74 -6.64 -12.71
C TRP A 336 -16.13 -7.00 -12.18
N PRO A 337 -17.23 -6.52 -12.78
CA PRO A 337 -18.56 -7.01 -12.45
C PRO A 337 -18.61 -8.54 -12.53
N ALA A 338 -19.29 -9.20 -11.59
CA ALA A 338 -19.39 -10.65 -11.54
C ALA A 338 -19.76 -11.32 -12.90
N PRO A 339 -20.75 -10.82 -13.68
CA PRO A 339 -21.04 -11.39 -15.00
C PRO A 339 -19.89 -11.22 -16.01
N ALA A 340 -19.05 -10.19 -15.87
CA ALA A 340 -17.90 -9.96 -16.72
C ALA A 340 -16.75 -10.92 -16.37
N GLU A 341 -16.46 -11.15 -15.08
CA GLU A 341 -15.49 -12.19 -14.66
C GLU A 341 -15.92 -13.58 -15.14
N ALA A 342 -17.22 -13.90 -15.02
CA ALA A 342 -17.77 -15.17 -15.48
C ALA A 342 -17.74 -15.33 -17.00
N ASP A 343 -18.00 -14.28 -17.78
CA ASP A 343 -17.89 -14.32 -19.24
C ASP A 343 -16.43 -14.49 -19.69
N ALA A 344 -15.50 -13.78 -19.06
CA ALA A 344 -14.07 -13.95 -19.31
C ALA A 344 -13.61 -15.40 -19.02
N ALA A 345 -14.05 -15.99 -17.91
CA ALA A 345 -13.78 -17.39 -17.59
C ALA A 345 -14.35 -18.34 -18.66
N ARG A 346 -15.60 -18.14 -19.10
CA ARG A 346 -16.22 -18.95 -20.17
C ARG A 346 -15.49 -18.85 -21.51
N ARG A 347 -14.86 -17.71 -21.80
CA ARG A 347 -14.02 -17.49 -22.99
C ARG A 347 -12.59 -18.03 -22.82
N GLY A 348 -12.25 -18.60 -21.66
CA GLY A 348 -10.90 -19.06 -21.37
C GLY A 348 -9.89 -17.92 -21.29
N ILE A 349 -10.28 -16.75 -20.79
CA ILE A 349 -9.43 -15.58 -20.63
C ILE A 349 -8.89 -15.54 -19.19
N ARG A 350 -7.58 -15.39 -19.07
CA ARG A 350 -6.86 -15.19 -17.81
C ARG A 350 -6.53 -13.72 -17.64
N ILE A 351 -7.25 -13.02 -16.77
CA ILE A 351 -7.07 -11.59 -16.56
C ILE A 351 -6.09 -11.40 -15.40
N ILE A 352 -4.96 -10.75 -15.67
CA ILE A 352 -3.92 -10.45 -14.69
C ILE A 352 -4.07 -8.98 -14.28
N VAL A 353 -4.26 -8.74 -12.99
CA VAL A 353 -4.53 -7.41 -12.43
C VAL A 353 -3.45 -7.05 -11.40
N PRO A 354 -2.38 -6.36 -11.78
CA PRO A 354 -1.37 -5.89 -10.84
C PRO A 354 -1.96 -4.89 -9.84
N VAL A 355 -1.59 -5.02 -8.57
CA VAL A 355 -1.81 -4.00 -7.54
C VAL A 355 -0.60 -3.07 -7.54
N ARG A 356 -0.86 -1.76 -7.54
CA ARG A 356 0.20 -0.75 -7.63
C ARG A 356 1.03 -0.70 -6.34
N PRO A 357 2.29 -0.23 -6.40
CA PRO A 357 3.09 0.04 -5.21
C PRO A 357 2.40 1.02 -4.26
N GLY A 358 2.35 0.69 -2.97
CA GLY A 358 1.67 1.50 -1.96
C GLY A 358 0.14 1.42 -2.00
N TYR A 359 -0.41 0.46 -2.74
CA TYR A 359 -1.82 0.08 -2.70
C TYR A 359 -1.98 -1.29 -2.03
N GLY A 360 -3.00 -1.41 -1.18
CA GLY A 360 -3.30 -2.60 -0.41
C GLY A 360 -2.09 -3.00 0.43
N LEU A 361 -1.59 -4.22 0.19
CA LEU A 361 -0.42 -4.74 0.87
C LEU A 361 0.85 -4.70 -0.02
N SER A 362 0.78 -4.09 -1.21
CA SER A 362 1.98 -3.89 -2.04
C SER A 362 2.85 -2.80 -1.42
N ASP A 363 4.15 -3.07 -1.29
CA ASP A 363 5.07 -2.16 -0.66
C ASP A 363 5.17 -0.83 -1.44
N PRO A 364 5.26 0.31 -0.75
CA PRO A 364 5.38 1.60 -1.40
C PRO A 364 6.74 1.78 -2.07
N VAL A 365 6.76 2.61 -3.11
CA VAL A 365 8.01 3.16 -3.66
C VAL A 365 8.56 4.20 -2.69
N GLN A 366 9.89 4.25 -2.53
CA GLN A 366 10.53 5.25 -1.69
C GLN A 366 10.27 6.65 -2.25
N LYS A 367 10.11 7.65 -1.37
CA LYS A 367 9.66 9.01 -1.73
C LYS A 367 10.44 9.70 -2.87
N ASN A 368 11.71 9.37 -3.04
CA ASN A 368 12.59 10.00 -4.03
C ASN A 368 12.84 9.13 -5.27
N ASP A 369 12.27 7.92 -5.31
CA ASP A 369 12.42 7.02 -6.43
C ASP A 369 11.38 7.33 -7.51
N ASP A 370 11.71 6.95 -8.74
CA ASP A 370 10.82 7.08 -9.89
C ASP A 370 9.66 6.06 -9.80
N TYR A 371 8.49 6.56 -9.40
CA TYR A 371 7.28 5.75 -9.25
C TYR A 371 6.84 5.10 -10.56
N ASP A 372 6.91 5.83 -11.69
CA ASP A 372 6.46 5.32 -12.99
C ASP A 372 7.33 4.14 -13.42
N ARG A 373 8.65 4.29 -13.26
CA ARG A 373 9.61 3.22 -13.56
C ARG A 373 9.40 2.00 -12.67
N ALA A 374 9.17 2.21 -11.38
CA ALA A 374 8.92 1.12 -10.43
C ALA A 374 7.65 0.36 -10.79
N LEU A 375 6.53 1.06 -11.03
CA LEU A 375 5.27 0.43 -11.41
C LEU A 375 5.40 -0.38 -12.72
N LEU A 376 6.07 0.15 -13.74
CA LEU A 376 6.30 -0.57 -15.00
C LEU A 376 7.14 -1.85 -14.77
N ALA A 377 8.19 -1.78 -13.95
CA ALA A 377 9.00 -2.94 -13.60
C ALA A 377 8.19 -4.00 -12.84
N ASP A 378 7.36 -3.58 -11.88
CA ASP A 378 6.52 -4.47 -11.08
C ASP A 378 5.49 -5.18 -11.96
N ILE A 379 4.89 -4.48 -12.93
CA ILE A 379 3.96 -5.09 -13.91
C ILE A 379 4.67 -6.19 -14.72
N PHE A 380 5.89 -5.95 -15.20
CA PHE A 380 6.64 -6.99 -15.92
C PHE A 380 7.04 -8.15 -15.02
N ALA A 381 7.39 -7.90 -13.75
CA ALA A 381 7.66 -8.95 -12.78
C ALA A 381 6.42 -9.84 -12.56
N VAL A 382 5.22 -9.25 -12.47
CA VAL A 382 3.95 -9.99 -12.40
C VAL A 382 3.74 -10.83 -13.67
N LEU A 383 3.93 -10.25 -14.87
CA LEU A 383 3.76 -10.97 -16.13
C LEU A 383 4.75 -12.14 -16.27
N ASP A 384 6.00 -11.95 -15.84
CA ASP A 384 7.03 -12.99 -15.87
C ASP A 384 6.73 -14.12 -14.87
N ALA A 385 6.26 -13.78 -13.66
CA ALA A 385 5.80 -14.75 -12.67
C ALA A 385 4.62 -15.59 -13.19
N GLU A 386 3.69 -14.97 -13.90
CA GLU A 386 2.57 -15.62 -14.58
C GLU A 386 2.93 -16.27 -15.94
N ARG A 387 4.22 -16.26 -16.30
CA ARG A 387 4.80 -16.85 -17.52
C ARG A 387 4.15 -16.33 -18.80
N VAL A 388 3.73 -15.07 -18.80
CA VAL A 388 3.09 -14.42 -19.95
C VAL A 388 4.15 -13.91 -20.89
N LYS A 389 4.26 -14.52 -22.08
CA LYS A 389 5.19 -14.03 -23.11
C LYS A 389 4.64 -12.83 -23.85
N ARG A 390 3.35 -12.82 -24.18
CA ARG A 390 2.69 -11.74 -24.91
C ARG A 390 1.21 -11.70 -24.54
N CYS A 391 0.66 -10.50 -24.35
CA CYS A 391 -0.76 -10.31 -24.10
C CYS A 391 -1.23 -8.92 -24.54
N PRO A 392 -2.54 -8.74 -24.82
CA PRO A 392 -3.11 -7.41 -24.94
C PRO A 392 -3.33 -6.78 -23.56
N VAL A 393 -3.56 -5.47 -23.55
CA VAL A 393 -3.83 -4.67 -22.35
C VAL A 393 -5.22 -4.05 -22.46
N ILE A 394 -6.03 -4.17 -21.41
CA ILE A 394 -7.16 -3.27 -21.16
C ILE A 394 -6.72 -2.29 -20.07
N SER A 395 -6.84 -1.00 -20.32
CA SER A 395 -6.53 0.04 -19.34
C SER A 395 -7.74 0.92 -19.08
N LEU A 396 -7.90 1.36 -17.83
CA LEU A 396 -8.91 2.36 -17.46
C LEU A 396 -8.30 3.76 -17.36
N GLY A 397 -8.97 4.76 -17.93
CA GLY A 397 -8.63 6.17 -17.71
C GLY A 397 -7.19 6.52 -18.05
N GLY A 398 -6.54 7.18 -17.09
CA GLY A 398 -5.12 7.58 -17.15
C GLY A 398 -4.12 6.43 -17.31
N ASP A 399 -4.50 5.18 -17.02
CA ASP A 399 -3.59 4.04 -17.19
C ASP A 399 -3.24 3.73 -18.64
N SER A 400 -3.98 4.30 -19.59
CA SER A 400 -3.58 4.31 -20.99
C SER A 400 -2.13 4.80 -21.17
N TYR A 401 -1.66 5.78 -20.39
CA TYR A 401 -0.24 6.16 -20.32
C TYR A 401 0.67 4.96 -20.04
N TYR A 402 0.41 4.20 -18.98
CA TYR A 402 1.22 3.03 -18.65
C TYR A 402 1.08 1.93 -19.70
N GLY A 403 -0.10 1.75 -20.31
CA GLY A 403 -0.30 0.86 -21.45
C GLY A 403 0.64 1.19 -22.62
N PHE A 404 0.77 2.47 -22.98
CA PHE A 404 1.72 2.92 -24.00
C PHE A 404 3.18 2.74 -23.57
N GLN A 405 3.53 3.06 -22.31
CA GLN A 405 4.90 2.91 -21.83
C GLN A 405 5.34 1.44 -21.78
N LEU A 406 4.46 0.51 -21.39
CA LEU A 406 4.72 -0.93 -21.44
C LEU A 406 5.04 -1.38 -22.88
N ALA A 407 4.23 -0.94 -23.85
CA ALA A 407 4.44 -1.29 -25.26
C ALA A 407 5.70 -0.63 -25.85
N LEU A 408 6.11 0.54 -25.38
CA LEU A 408 7.37 1.18 -25.79
C LEU A 408 8.60 0.46 -25.25
N GLN A 409 8.57 0.06 -23.97
CA GLN A 409 9.70 -0.62 -23.34
C GLN A 409 9.87 -2.04 -23.86
N HIS A 410 8.75 -2.75 -24.09
CA HIS A 410 8.76 -4.15 -24.52
C HIS A 410 7.71 -4.39 -25.63
N PRO A 411 7.95 -3.93 -26.87
CA PRO A 411 6.97 -4.00 -27.96
C PRO A 411 6.54 -5.42 -28.33
N ASP A 412 7.42 -6.41 -28.14
CA ASP A 412 7.10 -7.82 -28.43
C ASP A 412 6.21 -8.48 -27.36
N ARG A 413 6.05 -7.84 -26.19
CA ARG A 413 5.27 -8.36 -25.06
C ARG A 413 3.81 -7.88 -25.07
N ILE A 414 3.52 -6.76 -25.73
CA ILE A 414 2.18 -6.16 -25.74
C ILE A 414 1.58 -6.27 -27.14
N SER A 415 0.47 -7.00 -27.29
CA SER A 415 -0.14 -7.26 -28.61
C SER A 415 -1.11 -6.16 -29.07
N ALA A 416 -1.77 -5.48 -28.14
CA ALA A 416 -2.68 -4.36 -28.38
C ALA A 416 -2.97 -3.59 -27.08
N LEU A 417 -3.48 -2.36 -27.20
CA LEU A 417 -3.99 -1.55 -26.09
C LEU A 417 -5.46 -1.18 -26.33
N ILE A 418 -6.33 -1.59 -25.41
CA ILE A 418 -7.74 -1.20 -25.36
C ILE A 418 -7.91 -0.21 -24.20
N GLY A 419 -8.02 1.08 -24.52
CA GLY A 419 -8.18 2.15 -23.54
C GLY A 419 -9.65 2.45 -23.26
N CYS A 420 -10.20 1.97 -22.15
CA CYS A 420 -11.54 2.33 -21.72
C CYS A 420 -11.49 3.66 -20.94
N ALA A 421 -12.20 4.68 -21.46
CA ALA A 421 -12.01 6.08 -21.09
C ALA A 421 -10.54 6.52 -21.23
N GLY A 422 -9.84 6.05 -22.26
CA GLY A 422 -8.42 6.31 -22.45
C GLY A 422 -8.08 7.80 -22.52
N VAL A 423 -6.94 8.18 -21.93
CA VAL A 423 -6.45 9.55 -21.80
C VAL A 423 -5.13 9.68 -22.55
N LEU A 424 -5.01 10.72 -23.37
CA LEU A 424 -3.78 11.08 -24.09
C LEU A 424 -3.14 12.33 -23.44
N PRO A 425 -1.90 12.74 -23.82
CA PRO A 425 -1.27 13.91 -23.24
C PRO A 425 -2.16 15.15 -23.38
N LEU A 426 -2.27 15.90 -22.29
CA LEU A 426 -3.01 17.17 -22.26
C LEU A 426 -2.09 18.30 -22.71
N THR A 427 -2.14 18.61 -24.00
CA THR A 427 -1.27 19.57 -24.70
C THR A 427 -1.80 21.00 -24.72
N ARG A 428 -3.01 21.24 -24.22
CA ARG A 428 -3.68 22.56 -24.27
C ARG A 428 -4.36 22.91 -22.96
N ARG A 429 -4.37 24.20 -22.59
CA ARG A 429 -5.02 24.69 -21.36
C ARG A 429 -6.52 24.44 -21.37
N GLU A 430 -7.15 24.62 -22.52
CA GLU A 430 -8.58 24.43 -22.73
C GLU A 430 -9.03 23.03 -22.34
N GLN A 431 -8.15 22.02 -22.49
CA GLN A 431 -8.48 20.65 -22.13
C GLN A 431 -8.67 20.50 -20.61
N PHE A 432 -7.91 21.21 -19.79
CA PHE A 432 -8.12 21.26 -18.33
C PHE A 432 -9.38 22.05 -17.99
N GLU A 433 -9.59 23.21 -18.62
CA GLU A 433 -10.74 24.08 -18.30
C GLU A 433 -12.09 23.47 -18.71
N ARG A 434 -12.11 22.51 -19.64
CA ARG A 434 -13.33 21.77 -20.00
C ARG A 434 -13.73 20.70 -18.98
N MET A 435 -12.80 20.17 -18.18
CA MET A 435 -13.05 19.07 -17.24
C MET A 435 -14.08 19.45 -16.17
N GLU A 436 -14.79 18.49 -15.62
CA GLU A 436 -15.59 18.72 -14.41
C GLU A 436 -14.70 19.04 -13.20
N LYS A 437 -15.28 19.71 -12.19
CA LYS A 437 -14.52 20.37 -11.12
C LYS A 437 -13.55 19.44 -10.38
N TRP A 438 -13.93 18.19 -10.10
CA TRP A 438 -13.11 17.24 -9.36
C TRP A 438 -11.89 16.76 -10.16
N HIS A 439 -12.09 16.37 -11.42
CA HIS A 439 -11.00 15.98 -12.31
C HIS A 439 -10.08 17.15 -12.64
N ARG A 440 -10.66 18.33 -12.92
CA ARG A 440 -9.89 19.56 -13.15
C ARG A 440 -8.99 19.86 -11.97
N PHE A 441 -9.52 19.80 -10.76
CA PHE A 441 -8.77 20.17 -9.57
C PHE A 441 -7.56 19.28 -9.32
N ILE A 442 -7.68 17.96 -9.52
CA ILE A 442 -6.54 17.04 -9.36
C ILE A 442 -5.51 17.24 -10.47
N LEU A 443 -5.94 17.25 -11.74
CA LEU A 443 -5.01 17.28 -12.87
C LEU A 443 -4.40 18.67 -13.12
N ALA A 444 -5.20 19.74 -12.98
CA ALA A 444 -4.67 21.09 -12.98
C ALA A 444 -3.84 21.34 -11.70
N GLY A 445 -4.24 20.80 -10.54
CA GLY A 445 -3.43 20.87 -9.32
C GLY A 445 -2.04 20.27 -9.51
N ALA A 446 -1.96 19.10 -10.16
CA ALA A 446 -0.70 18.44 -10.50
C ALA A 446 0.16 19.24 -11.47
N LYS A 447 -0.47 19.94 -12.43
CA LYS A 447 0.24 20.75 -13.42
C LYS A 447 0.71 22.09 -12.86
N TYR A 448 -0.17 22.83 -12.18
CA TYR A 448 0.04 24.23 -11.81
C TYR A 448 0.51 24.43 -10.36
N THR A 449 0.11 23.56 -9.43
CA THR A 449 0.42 23.66 -7.99
C THR A 449 0.90 22.32 -7.41
N PRO A 450 1.92 21.67 -8.00
CA PRO A 450 2.31 20.30 -7.64
C PRO A 450 2.71 20.11 -6.18
N HIS A 451 3.27 21.15 -5.53
CA HIS A 451 3.67 21.14 -4.12
C HIS A 451 2.49 21.07 -3.15
N LEU A 452 1.29 21.45 -3.57
CA LEU A 452 0.08 21.41 -2.73
C LEU A 452 -0.74 20.14 -2.93
N LEU A 453 -0.50 19.39 -4.02
CA LEU A 453 -1.27 18.22 -4.39
C LEU A 453 -1.30 17.11 -3.31
N PRO A 454 -0.19 16.76 -2.62
CA PRO A 454 -0.21 15.66 -1.65
C PRO A 454 -1.22 15.85 -0.51
N PHE A 455 -1.33 17.07 0.01
CA PHE A 455 -2.35 17.41 1.00
C PHE A 455 -3.76 17.27 0.41
N MET A 456 -3.97 17.84 -0.78
CA MET A 456 -5.28 17.83 -1.43
C MET A 456 -5.77 16.40 -1.68
N VAL A 457 -4.90 15.53 -2.19
CA VAL A 457 -5.20 14.11 -2.40
C VAL A 457 -5.51 13.44 -1.07
N LYS A 458 -4.68 13.64 -0.03
CA LYS A 458 -4.92 13.07 1.30
C LYS A 458 -6.30 13.44 1.86
N ALA A 459 -6.65 14.71 1.81
CA ALA A 459 -7.95 15.20 2.26
C ALA A 459 -9.11 14.60 1.45
N GLY A 460 -8.95 14.41 0.14
CA GLY A 460 -9.92 13.72 -0.72
C GLY A 460 -10.16 12.26 -0.31
N PHE A 461 -9.10 11.50 -0.01
CA PHE A 461 -9.24 10.12 0.50
C PHE A 461 -9.91 10.07 1.88
N LEU A 462 -9.62 11.01 2.77
CA LEU A 462 -10.25 11.10 4.09
C LEU A 462 -11.73 11.49 3.98
N LEU A 463 -12.08 12.37 3.03
CA LEU A 463 -13.49 12.62 2.67
C LEU A 463 -14.15 11.32 2.22
N ALA A 464 -13.55 10.59 1.28
CA ALA A 464 -14.09 9.32 0.78
C ALA A 464 -14.32 8.29 1.89
N ARG A 465 -13.40 8.22 2.87
CA ARG A 465 -13.55 7.37 4.06
C ARG A 465 -14.73 7.81 4.91
N LYS A 466 -14.91 9.13 5.10
CA LYS A 466 -15.95 9.71 5.94
C LYS A 466 -17.36 9.57 5.35
N ILE A 467 -17.54 9.86 4.06
CA ILE A 467 -18.86 9.85 3.39
C ILE A 467 -19.18 8.49 2.75
N GLY A 468 -18.20 7.58 2.73
CA GLY A 468 -18.28 6.27 2.10
C GLY A 468 -18.10 6.33 0.58
N LYS A 469 -17.73 5.18 0.00
CA LYS A 469 -17.42 5.04 -1.44
C LYS A 469 -18.58 5.48 -2.34
N ARG A 470 -19.83 5.16 -1.99
CA ARG A 470 -21.02 5.63 -2.73
C ARG A 470 -21.13 7.15 -2.71
N GLY A 471 -21.08 7.77 -1.54
CA GLY A 471 -21.15 9.23 -1.42
C GLY A 471 -20.04 9.92 -2.22
N PHE A 472 -18.84 9.34 -2.22
CA PHE A 472 -17.71 9.86 -2.99
C PHE A 472 -17.91 9.75 -4.50
N VAL A 473 -18.36 8.61 -5.01
CA VAL A 473 -18.66 8.45 -6.46
C VAL A 473 -19.76 9.43 -6.89
N HIS A 474 -20.81 9.61 -6.10
CA HIS A 474 -21.85 10.61 -6.40
C HIS A 474 -21.32 12.05 -6.38
N ALA A 475 -20.33 12.36 -5.53
CA ALA A 475 -19.70 13.68 -5.54
C ALA A 475 -18.85 13.90 -6.80
N VAL A 476 -18.03 12.91 -7.19
CA VAL A 476 -17.10 13.01 -8.33
C VAL A 476 -17.82 12.93 -9.67
N TYR A 477 -18.79 12.02 -9.81
CA TYR A 477 -19.49 11.73 -11.06
C TYR A 477 -20.92 12.29 -11.11
N GLY A 478 -21.34 13.09 -10.12
CA GLY A 478 -22.73 13.54 -10.00
C GLY A 478 -23.28 14.33 -11.19
N GLN A 479 -22.42 14.93 -12.02
CA GLN A 479 -22.79 15.62 -13.26
C GLN A 479 -22.75 14.71 -14.51
N CYS A 480 -22.43 13.42 -14.35
CA CYS A 480 -22.45 12.40 -15.38
C CYS A 480 -23.57 11.37 -15.08
N PRO A 481 -24.78 11.57 -15.62
CA PRO A 481 -25.90 10.65 -15.38
C PRO A 481 -25.59 9.20 -15.74
N ALA A 482 -24.85 8.99 -16.83
CA ALA A 482 -24.48 7.64 -17.28
C ALA A 482 -23.56 6.91 -16.30
N ASP A 483 -22.56 7.58 -15.72
CA ASP A 483 -21.66 6.95 -14.75
C ASP A 483 -22.36 6.71 -13.41
N VAL A 484 -23.24 7.62 -12.97
CA VAL A 484 -24.07 7.42 -11.78
C VAL A 484 -25.00 6.21 -11.97
N GLU A 485 -25.70 6.12 -13.10
CA GLU A 485 -26.54 4.96 -13.43
C GLU A 485 -25.72 3.66 -13.47
N THR A 486 -24.54 3.71 -14.10
CA THR A 486 -23.63 2.56 -14.21
C THR A 486 -23.18 2.10 -12.83
N PHE A 487 -22.81 3.02 -11.94
CA PHE A 487 -22.38 2.71 -10.57
C PHE A 487 -23.52 2.13 -9.71
N GLU A 488 -24.77 2.57 -9.91
CA GLU A 488 -25.93 2.05 -9.17
C GLU A 488 -26.39 0.68 -9.66
N ASN A 489 -25.84 0.15 -10.76
CA ASN A 489 -25.99 -1.25 -11.09
C ASN A 489 -25.36 -2.12 -9.98
N PRO A 490 -26.09 -3.07 -9.35
CA PRO A 490 -25.57 -3.84 -8.22
C PRO A 490 -24.28 -4.61 -8.51
N ASP A 491 -24.12 -5.15 -9.72
CA ASP A 491 -22.94 -5.93 -10.09
C ASP A 491 -21.72 -5.02 -10.29
N VAL A 492 -21.93 -3.79 -10.76
CA VAL A 492 -20.88 -2.77 -10.89
C VAL A 492 -20.52 -2.18 -9.54
N PHE A 493 -21.53 -1.85 -8.73
CA PHE A 493 -21.35 -1.35 -7.37
C PHE A 493 -20.45 -2.29 -6.56
N GLU A 494 -20.77 -3.59 -6.57
CA GLU A 494 -19.99 -4.61 -5.87
C GLU A 494 -18.53 -4.63 -6.36
N ALA A 495 -18.32 -4.66 -7.68
CA ALA A 495 -16.99 -4.67 -8.26
C ALA A 495 -16.16 -3.43 -7.93
N MET A 496 -16.75 -2.23 -8.01
CA MET A 496 -16.04 -0.98 -7.71
C MET A 496 -15.75 -0.85 -6.21
N VAL A 497 -16.68 -1.22 -5.34
CA VAL A 497 -16.49 -1.18 -3.89
C VAL A 497 -15.44 -2.18 -3.43
N THR A 498 -15.55 -3.44 -3.85
CA THR A 498 -14.58 -4.49 -3.50
C THR A 498 -13.22 -4.23 -4.15
N GLY A 499 -13.19 -3.80 -5.42
CA GLY A 499 -11.95 -3.49 -6.12
C GLY A 499 -11.16 -2.38 -5.41
N SER A 500 -11.80 -1.24 -5.15
CA SER A 500 -11.14 -0.06 -4.55
C SER A 500 -10.64 -0.25 -3.11
N GLU A 501 -10.84 -1.41 -2.47
CA GLU A 501 -10.28 -1.70 -1.14
C GLU A 501 -8.76 -1.62 -1.11
N VAL A 502 -8.07 -1.91 -2.22
CA VAL A 502 -6.63 -1.71 -2.32
C VAL A 502 -6.23 -0.23 -2.30
N ALA A 503 -7.12 0.69 -2.67
CA ALA A 503 -6.84 2.13 -2.59
C ALA A 503 -7.26 2.72 -1.24
N LEU A 504 -8.41 2.28 -0.73
CA LEU A 504 -8.97 2.75 0.54
C LEU A 504 -9.79 1.63 1.22
N SER A 505 -9.32 1.21 2.39
CA SER A 505 -9.99 0.29 3.32
C SER A 505 -10.02 0.89 4.73
N GLU A 506 -10.45 0.10 5.73
CA GLU A 506 -10.37 0.50 7.13
C GLU A 506 -8.91 0.75 7.56
N ASP A 507 -7.98 -0.10 7.11
CA ASP A 507 -6.58 -0.12 7.57
C ASP A 507 -5.58 0.43 6.54
N HIS A 508 -6.04 0.88 5.36
CA HIS A 508 -5.18 1.32 4.26
C HIS A 508 -5.66 2.58 3.54
N ILE A 509 -4.71 3.40 3.08
CA ILE A 509 -4.95 4.63 2.30
C ILE A 509 -3.80 4.94 1.32
N ALA A 510 -4.07 4.78 0.03
CA ALA A 510 -3.09 4.90 -1.05
C ALA A 510 -2.74 6.35 -1.46
N HIS A 511 -3.19 7.36 -0.71
CA HIS A 511 -3.05 8.79 -1.06
C HIS A 511 -1.62 9.23 -1.45
N ALA A 512 -0.59 8.71 -0.78
CA ALA A 512 0.80 9.04 -1.07
C ALA A 512 1.25 8.48 -2.44
N ALA A 513 0.92 7.21 -2.71
CA ALA A 513 1.22 6.56 -3.99
C ALA A 513 0.44 7.22 -5.15
N PHE A 514 -0.85 7.50 -4.95
CA PHE A 514 -1.67 8.27 -5.88
C PHE A 514 -1.03 9.63 -6.22
N SER A 515 -0.55 10.35 -5.20
CA SER A 515 0.10 11.65 -5.39
C SER A 515 1.40 11.54 -6.20
N MET A 516 2.25 10.55 -5.90
CA MET A 516 3.49 10.31 -6.65
C MET A 516 3.21 9.99 -8.12
N GLN A 517 2.20 9.14 -8.36
CA GLN A 517 1.75 8.77 -9.70
C GLN A 517 1.29 10.01 -10.50
N ILE A 518 0.39 10.82 -9.96
CA ILE A 518 -0.15 11.99 -10.64
C ILE A 518 0.92 13.08 -10.87
N LEU A 519 1.92 13.16 -10.00
CA LEU A 519 3.08 14.06 -10.17
C LEU A 519 4.15 13.52 -11.15
N GLY A 520 4.02 12.26 -11.55
CA GLY A 520 4.90 11.56 -12.49
C GLY A 520 4.82 12.10 -13.92
N ARG A 521 5.44 11.38 -14.86
CA ARG A 521 5.60 11.81 -16.26
C ARG A 521 4.29 11.83 -17.04
N GLN A 522 3.24 11.13 -16.59
CA GLN A 522 1.92 11.21 -17.22
C GLN A 522 1.33 12.64 -17.29
N ARG A 523 1.77 13.57 -16.42
CA ARG A 523 1.32 14.97 -16.41
C ARG A 523 1.97 15.83 -17.50
N THR A 524 3.07 15.37 -18.10
CA THR A 524 3.81 16.13 -19.14
C THR A 524 3.28 15.79 -20.52
N ASP A 525 3.76 16.49 -21.55
CA ASP A 525 3.51 16.06 -22.92
C ASP A 525 4.37 14.82 -23.26
N TRP A 526 3.69 13.73 -23.65
CA TRP A 526 4.30 12.49 -24.11
C TRP A 526 3.82 12.10 -25.52
N SER A 527 3.45 13.09 -26.35
CA SER A 527 3.02 12.87 -27.74
C SER A 527 4.09 12.18 -28.59
N GLU A 528 5.38 12.46 -28.36
CA GLU A 528 6.48 11.78 -29.06
C GLU A 528 6.51 10.26 -28.80
N ASP A 529 6.03 9.83 -27.64
CA ASP A 529 5.96 8.42 -27.28
C ASP A 529 4.81 7.71 -28.03
N LEU A 530 3.69 8.41 -28.23
CA LEU A 530 2.59 7.93 -29.10
C LEU A 530 3.05 7.75 -30.54
N ASP A 531 3.77 8.74 -31.09
CA ASP A 531 4.22 8.71 -32.49
C ASP A 531 5.15 7.54 -32.78
N LYS A 532 5.98 7.12 -31.81
CA LYS A 532 6.86 5.94 -31.93
C LYS A 532 6.10 4.63 -32.09
N LEU A 533 4.85 4.56 -31.61
CA LEU A 533 4.00 3.35 -31.65
C LEU A 533 3.03 3.33 -32.83
N LYS A 534 2.89 4.44 -33.55
CA LYS A 534 2.02 4.54 -34.72
C LYS A 534 2.35 3.47 -35.76
N GLY A 535 1.34 2.66 -36.09
CA GLY A 535 1.47 1.54 -37.03
C GLY A 535 2.22 0.31 -36.50
N ARG A 536 2.62 0.32 -35.22
CA ARG A 536 3.30 -0.80 -34.55
C ARG A 536 2.43 -1.46 -33.49
N LEU A 537 1.61 -0.67 -32.79
CA LEU A 537 0.68 -1.13 -31.77
C LEU A 537 -0.76 -0.87 -32.25
N PRO A 538 -1.63 -1.90 -32.31
CA PRO A 538 -3.07 -1.70 -32.41
C PRO A 538 -3.59 -1.02 -31.14
N VAL A 539 -4.27 0.12 -31.29
CA VAL A 539 -4.83 0.89 -30.18
C VAL A 539 -6.30 1.18 -30.47
N ILE A 540 -7.17 0.77 -29.54
CA ILE A 540 -8.62 0.99 -29.60
C ILE A 540 -9.02 1.73 -28.32
N PHE A 541 -9.60 2.91 -28.45
CA PHE A 541 -10.16 3.66 -27.32
C PHE A 541 -11.68 3.53 -27.31
N MET A 542 -12.24 3.22 -26.15
CA MET A 542 -13.67 3.24 -25.90
C MET A 542 -13.97 4.46 -25.03
N ASN A 543 -14.75 5.40 -25.54
CA ASN A 543 -14.96 6.70 -24.91
C ASN A 543 -16.44 6.96 -24.68
N GLY A 544 -16.81 7.23 -23.42
CA GLY A 544 -18.11 7.78 -23.10
C GLY A 544 -18.18 9.27 -23.44
N LEU A 545 -19.23 9.72 -24.11
CA LEU A 545 -19.41 11.14 -24.45
C LEU A 545 -19.79 12.01 -23.24
N GLN A 546 -20.15 11.39 -22.11
CA GLN A 546 -20.44 12.06 -20.85
C GLN A 546 -19.23 12.07 -19.89
N ASP A 547 -18.03 11.71 -20.35
CA ASP A 547 -16.83 11.59 -19.50
C ASP A 547 -16.46 12.94 -18.86
N PRO A 548 -16.46 13.05 -17.52
CA PRO A 548 -16.13 14.30 -16.80
C PRO A 548 -14.65 14.69 -16.89
N GLN A 549 -13.74 13.75 -17.15
CA GLN A 549 -12.32 14.00 -17.32
C GLN A 549 -11.99 14.38 -18.77
N ILE A 550 -12.56 13.67 -19.73
CA ILE A 550 -12.35 13.89 -21.16
C ILE A 550 -13.67 14.25 -21.84
N PRO A 551 -14.17 15.49 -21.66
CA PRO A 551 -15.37 15.93 -22.35
C PRO A 551 -15.23 15.83 -23.86
N GLU A 552 -16.36 15.74 -24.57
CA GLU A 552 -16.39 15.52 -26.02
C GLU A 552 -15.43 16.43 -26.80
N ALA A 553 -15.38 17.73 -26.50
CA ALA A 553 -14.48 18.66 -27.19
C ALA A 553 -12.98 18.28 -27.04
N THR A 554 -12.56 17.74 -25.89
CA THR A 554 -11.21 17.21 -25.68
C THR A 554 -11.01 15.87 -26.39
N LEU A 555 -12.03 15.03 -26.47
CA LEU A 555 -11.98 13.82 -27.31
C LEU A 555 -11.80 14.17 -28.81
N ARG A 556 -12.51 15.18 -29.32
CA ARG A 556 -12.33 15.67 -30.69
C ARG A 556 -10.90 16.18 -30.95
N ASP A 557 -10.29 16.82 -29.95
CA ASP A 557 -8.89 17.21 -30.00
C ASP A 557 -7.96 15.99 -30.13
N PHE A 558 -8.19 14.92 -29.35
CA PHE A 558 -7.43 13.67 -29.44
C PHE A 558 -7.59 12.97 -30.79
N GLN A 559 -8.82 12.89 -31.31
CA GLN A 559 -9.10 12.30 -32.62
C GLN A 559 -8.41 13.04 -33.76
N ARG A 560 -8.34 14.36 -33.68
CA ARG A 560 -7.62 15.18 -34.66
C ARG A 560 -6.11 14.96 -34.58
N ASP A 561 -5.54 15.01 -33.39
CA ASP A 561 -4.09 15.00 -33.19
C ASP A 561 -3.51 13.57 -33.33
N HIS A 562 -4.30 12.54 -32.99
CA HIS A 562 -3.91 11.14 -33.02
C HIS A 562 -4.92 10.28 -33.79
N ALA A 563 -5.21 10.68 -35.03
CA ALA A 563 -6.18 10.02 -35.94
C ALA A 563 -5.86 8.57 -36.32
N TRP A 564 -4.72 8.03 -35.87
CA TRP A 564 -4.31 6.65 -36.12
C TRP A 564 -4.86 5.66 -35.08
N ILE A 565 -5.40 6.16 -33.96
CA ILE A 565 -6.08 5.37 -32.94
C ILE A 565 -7.52 5.10 -33.40
N ASP A 566 -8.03 3.89 -33.17
CA ASP A 566 -9.44 3.54 -33.39
C ASP A 566 -10.28 4.03 -32.19
N TYR A 567 -11.20 4.97 -32.40
CA TYR A 567 -12.05 5.52 -31.34
C TYR A 567 -13.49 5.00 -31.48
N ARG A 568 -14.02 4.43 -30.40
CA ARG A 568 -15.39 3.96 -30.26
C ARG A 568 -16.13 4.85 -29.26
N GLU A 569 -17.19 5.50 -29.72
CA GLU A 569 -17.95 6.47 -28.93
C GLU A 569 -19.24 5.87 -28.39
N TYR A 570 -19.55 6.19 -27.14
CA TYR A 570 -20.74 5.72 -26.42
C TYR A 570 -21.48 6.93 -25.84
N ASP A 571 -22.67 7.22 -26.34
CA ASP A 571 -23.49 8.36 -25.88
C ASP A 571 -24.10 8.14 -24.48
N ASP A 572 -24.24 6.87 -24.09
CA ASP A 572 -24.81 6.42 -22.83
C ASP A 572 -23.76 6.08 -21.76
N ALA A 573 -22.52 6.54 -21.90
CA ALA A 573 -21.44 6.28 -20.96
C ALA A 573 -20.61 7.55 -20.65
N GLY A 574 -19.96 7.56 -19.48
CA GLY A 574 -18.89 8.50 -19.15
C GLY A 574 -17.55 7.77 -18.98
N GLN A 575 -16.84 8.07 -17.89
CA GLN A 575 -15.56 7.47 -17.57
C GLN A 575 -15.68 5.98 -17.19
N LEU A 576 -16.85 5.55 -16.67
CA LEU A 576 -17.09 4.16 -16.27
C LEU A 576 -17.51 3.27 -17.46
N VAL A 577 -17.22 3.68 -18.70
CA VAL A 577 -17.56 2.97 -19.94
C VAL A 577 -17.19 1.48 -19.94
N PHE A 578 -16.07 1.11 -19.30
CA PHE A 578 -15.70 -0.31 -19.15
C PHE A 578 -16.77 -1.09 -18.37
N PHE A 579 -17.24 -0.56 -17.24
CA PHE A 579 -18.18 -1.26 -16.37
C PHE A 579 -19.57 -1.40 -17.01
N ARG A 580 -19.94 -0.46 -17.88
CA ARG A 580 -21.19 -0.53 -18.66
C ARG A 580 -21.07 -1.44 -19.88
N HIS A 581 -19.99 -1.29 -20.64
CA HIS A 581 -19.79 -1.91 -21.96
C HIS A 581 -18.63 -2.92 -21.98
N TRP A 582 -18.44 -3.68 -20.88
CA TRP A 582 -17.37 -4.68 -20.76
C TRP A 582 -17.43 -5.76 -21.85
N ARG A 583 -18.63 -6.04 -22.41
CA ARG A 583 -18.80 -7.00 -23.52
C ARG A 583 -18.06 -6.53 -24.77
N ASP A 584 -18.23 -5.27 -25.13
CA ASP A 584 -17.55 -4.64 -26.26
C ASP A 584 -16.03 -4.60 -26.02
N ALA A 585 -15.59 -4.34 -24.80
CA ALA A 585 -14.16 -4.39 -24.45
C ALA A 585 -13.59 -5.81 -24.67
N LEU A 586 -14.34 -6.85 -24.29
CA LEU A 586 -13.98 -8.24 -24.56
C LEU A 586 -13.99 -8.58 -26.06
N GLU A 587 -14.92 -8.03 -26.83
CA GLU A 587 -14.94 -8.19 -28.29
C GLU A 587 -13.77 -7.48 -28.97
N CYS A 588 -13.41 -6.27 -28.51
CA CYS A 588 -12.24 -5.53 -29.00
C CYS A 588 -10.94 -6.29 -28.76
N VAL A 589 -10.80 -6.93 -27.59
CA VAL A 589 -9.55 -7.58 -27.21
C VAL A 589 -9.39 -8.97 -27.82
N THR A 590 -10.49 -9.64 -28.13
CA THR A 590 -10.51 -11.04 -28.63
C THR A 590 -9.55 -11.29 -29.80
N PRO A 591 -9.48 -10.45 -30.86
CA PRO A 591 -8.56 -10.65 -31.98
C PRO A 591 -7.07 -10.63 -31.60
N PHE A 592 -6.73 -10.10 -30.42
CA PHE A 592 -5.35 -9.93 -29.93
C PHE A 592 -4.96 -10.93 -28.85
N LEU A 593 -5.88 -11.82 -28.45
CA LEU A 593 -5.64 -12.92 -27.55
C LEU A 593 -4.90 -14.05 -28.29
N GLY A 594 -3.77 -14.51 -27.76
CA GLY A 594 -3.05 -15.70 -28.25
C GLY A 594 -2.22 -15.50 -29.53
N ASN A 595 -2.14 -14.28 -30.06
CA ASN A 595 -1.31 -13.90 -31.21
C ASN A 595 0.10 -13.48 -30.83
#